data_AF-A0A661CZT1-F1
#
_entry.id   AF-A0A661CZT1-F1
#
_cell.length_a   1.000
_cell.length_b   1.000
_cell.length_c   1.000
_cell.angle_alpha   90.00
_cell.angle_beta   90.00
_cell.angle_gamma   90.00
#
_symmetry.space_group_name_H-M   'P 1'
#
loop_
_entity.id
_entity.type
_entity.pdbx_description
1 polymer ?
#
loop_
_entity_poly.entity_id
_entity_poly.type
_entity_poly.pdbx_seq_one_letter_code
_entity_poly.pdbx_strand_id
1 'polypeptide(L)'
;MVWAKANQTLYIMQYFFKVKSVKRLLGEEIEAEHHHSDIMGRALDKLYAIIGVNKIYTMVAAQAGKPVGLTCRFGHLDATGFHLDGKYNNKELPEERVVQITKGYSRASHPDFNQVVLQLCPSRQAGIPFT
;
A
#
# COMPACT_ATOMS: atom_id res chain seq x y z
N MET A 1 4.45 17.26 12.42
CA MET A 1 4.58 16.76 11.03
C MET A 1 4.66 15.23 11.08
N VAL A 2 3.52 14.53 10.98
CA VAL A 2 3.48 13.06 11.08
C VAL A 2 3.40 12.48 9.67
N TRP A 3 4.53 11.94 9.23
CA TRP A 3 4.67 11.13 8.02
C TRP A 3 3.88 9.83 8.22
N ALA A 4 2.96 9.51 7.31
CA ALA A 4 2.41 8.16 7.22
C ALA A 4 3.54 7.25 6.72
N LYS A 5 4.07 6.34 7.55
CA LYS A 5 5.03 5.33 7.09
C LYS A 5 4.26 4.09 6.66
N ALA A 6 4.42 3.70 5.39
CA ALA A 6 3.83 2.49 4.82
C ALA A 6 4.32 1.16 5.46
N ASN A 7 5.31 1.21 6.37
CA ASN A 7 5.91 0.06 7.06
C ASN A 7 5.60 0.05 8.57
N GLN A 8 4.44 0.53 8.99
CA GLN A 8 4.00 0.43 10.38
C GLN A 8 2.93 -0.63 10.54
N THR A 9 2.93 -1.28 11.71
CA THR A 9 1.93 -2.26 12.09
C THR A 9 0.52 -1.63 12.13
N LEU A 10 -0.49 -2.41 11.74
CA LEU A 10 -1.87 -1.91 11.63
C LEU A 10 -2.42 -1.32 12.95
N TYR A 11 -1.92 -1.74 14.11
CA TYR A 11 -2.33 -1.17 15.40
C TYR A 11 -1.92 0.31 15.57
N ILE A 12 -0.96 0.81 14.79
CA ILE A 12 -0.52 2.21 14.84
C ILE A 12 -1.49 3.13 14.07
N MET A 13 -2.35 2.56 13.20
CA MET A 13 -3.25 3.34 12.34
C MET A 13 -4.19 4.27 13.11
N GLN A 14 -4.66 3.86 14.29
CA GLN A 14 -5.48 4.72 15.16
C GLN A 14 -4.76 6.03 15.51
N TYR A 15 -3.45 5.99 15.80
CA TYR A 15 -2.67 7.19 16.12
C TYR A 15 -2.38 8.02 14.88
N PHE A 16 -2.22 7.37 13.72
CA PHE A 16 -2.08 8.06 12.45
C PHE A 16 -3.31 8.91 12.13
N PHE A 17 -4.52 8.38 12.33
CA PHE A 17 -5.76 9.10 12.03
C PHE A 17 -6.11 10.18 13.07
N LYS A 18 -5.66 10.06 14.32
CA LYS A 18 -5.85 11.10 15.35
C LYS A 18 -5.32 12.48 14.98
N VAL A 19 -4.30 12.55 14.12
CA VAL A 19 -3.71 13.81 13.66
C VAL A 19 -4.22 14.24 12.28
N LYS A 20 -5.26 13.59 11.75
CA LYS A 20 -5.87 13.86 10.44
C LYS A 20 -7.29 14.34 10.63
N SER A 21 -7.78 15.14 9.69
CA SER A 21 -9.18 15.58 9.65
C SER A 21 -10.09 14.45 9.14
N VAL A 22 -10.25 13.37 9.92
CA VAL A 22 -10.97 12.14 9.52
C VAL A 22 -12.38 12.46 9.03
N LYS A 23 -13.15 13.25 9.79
CA LYS A 23 -14.51 13.65 9.43
C LYS A 23 -14.62 14.29 8.05
N ARG A 24 -13.71 15.22 7.75
CA ARG A 24 -13.66 15.90 6.46
C ARG A 24 -13.22 14.97 5.33
N LEU A 25 -12.38 13.98 5.60
CA LEU A 25 -11.79 13.10 4.59
C LEU A 25 -12.67 11.88 4.29
N LEU A 26 -13.32 11.32 5.31
CA LEU A 26 -14.02 10.04 5.23
C LEU A 26 -15.52 10.15 5.53
N GLY A 27 -15.97 11.25 6.14
CA GLY A 27 -17.37 11.50 6.51
C GLY A 27 -17.54 11.74 8.01
N GLU A 28 -18.55 12.53 8.38
CA GLU A 28 -18.79 12.98 9.77
C GLU A 28 -19.00 11.84 10.78
N GLU A 29 -19.50 10.69 10.32
CA GLU A 29 -19.75 9.49 11.11
C GLU A 29 -18.48 8.67 11.41
N ILE A 30 -17.33 9.05 10.82
CA ILE A 30 -16.09 8.29 10.93
C ILE A 30 -15.10 9.02 11.85
N GLU A 31 -14.78 8.35 12.97
CA GLU A 31 -13.82 8.80 13.97
C GLU A 31 -12.49 8.05 13.86
N ALA A 32 -11.41 8.65 14.35
CA ALA A 32 -10.07 8.06 14.34
C ALA A 32 -10.02 6.70 15.07
N GLU A 33 -10.82 6.56 16.12
CA GLU A 33 -10.95 5.37 16.96
C GLU A 33 -11.52 4.16 16.21
N HIS A 34 -12.26 4.38 15.11
CA HIS A 34 -12.77 3.30 14.26
C HIS A 34 -11.65 2.61 13.44
N HIS A 35 -10.43 3.17 13.42
CA HIS A 35 -9.31 2.68 12.61
C HIS A 35 -8.29 1.87 13.43
N HIS A 36 -8.74 0.84 14.14
CA HIS A 36 -7.86 -0.11 14.84
C HIS A 36 -7.56 -1.37 14.00
N SER A 37 -6.59 -2.17 14.44
CA SER A 37 -6.02 -3.30 13.67
C SER A 37 -7.08 -4.25 13.09
N ASP A 38 -8.07 -4.63 13.89
CA ASP A 38 -9.03 -5.67 13.50
C ASP A 38 -10.03 -5.17 12.45
N ILE A 39 -10.46 -3.91 12.56
CA ILE A 39 -11.33 -3.29 11.55
C ILE A 39 -10.55 -3.13 10.25
N MET A 40 -9.30 -2.65 10.33
CA MET A 40 -8.44 -2.48 9.16
C MET A 40 -8.15 -3.81 8.45
N GLY A 41 -7.83 -4.87 9.20
CA GLY A 41 -7.63 -6.22 8.64
C GLY A 41 -8.88 -6.72 7.92
N ARG A 42 -10.04 -6.71 8.59
CA ARG A 42 -11.31 -7.13 7.99
C ARG A 42 -11.71 -6.28 6.78
N ALA A 43 -11.39 -4.99 6.80
CA ALA A 43 -11.64 -4.12 5.65
C ALA A 43 -10.77 -4.52 4.46
N LEU A 44 -9.48 -4.77 4.67
CA LEU A 44 -8.57 -5.26 3.62
C LEU A 44 -9.02 -6.61 3.07
N ASP A 45 -9.44 -7.55 3.91
CA ASP A 45 -9.98 -8.85 3.48
C ASP A 45 -11.21 -8.69 2.58
N LYS A 46 -12.13 -7.80 2.98
CA LYS A 46 -13.32 -7.48 2.17
C LYS A 46 -12.96 -6.84 0.83
N LEU A 47 -12.04 -5.87 0.82
CA LEU A 47 -11.58 -5.21 -0.40
C LEU A 47 -10.90 -6.22 -1.34
N TYR A 48 -10.08 -7.12 -0.78
CA TYR A 48 -9.47 -8.20 -1.55
C TYR A 48 -10.53 -9.12 -2.16
N ALA A 49 -11.52 -9.55 -1.38
CA ALA A 49 -12.57 -10.47 -1.84
C ALA A 49 -13.51 -9.88 -2.91
N ILE A 50 -13.77 -8.56 -2.90
CA ILE A 50 -14.71 -7.93 -3.83
C ILE A 50 -14.17 -7.96 -5.27
N ILE A 51 -13.00 -7.36 -5.53
CA ILE A 51 -12.40 -7.31 -6.88
C ILE A 51 -10.87 -7.37 -6.87
N GLY A 52 -10.24 -7.57 -5.70
CA GLY A 52 -8.80 -7.49 -5.50
C GLY A 52 -8.29 -6.06 -5.30
N VAL A 53 -7.28 -5.93 -4.44
CA VAL A 53 -6.74 -4.63 -4.00
C VAL A 53 -6.13 -3.84 -5.17
N ASN A 54 -5.51 -4.52 -6.14
CA ASN A 54 -4.93 -3.86 -7.32
C ASN A 54 -5.99 -3.11 -8.14
N LYS A 55 -7.15 -3.73 -8.41
CA LYS A 55 -8.21 -3.07 -9.19
C LYS A 55 -8.78 -1.86 -8.44
N ILE A 56 -8.99 -2.01 -7.13
CA ILE A 56 -9.46 -0.92 -6.27
C ILE A 56 -8.46 0.24 -6.30
N TYR A 57 -7.17 -0.07 -6.15
CA TYR A 57 -6.11 0.92 -6.21
C TYR A 57 -6.11 1.69 -7.55
N THR A 58 -6.15 0.99 -8.68
CA THR A 58 -6.20 1.62 -10.01
C THR A 58 -7.44 2.51 -10.18
N MET A 59 -8.61 2.06 -9.70
CA MET A 59 -9.85 2.85 -9.77
C MET A 59 -9.74 4.14 -8.95
N VAL A 60 -9.24 4.04 -7.71
CA VAL A 60 -9.06 5.20 -6.82
C VAL A 60 -8.05 6.17 -7.42
N ALA A 61 -6.92 5.68 -7.93
CA ALA A 61 -5.88 6.52 -8.53
C ALA A 61 -6.39 7.23 -9.80
N ALA A 62 -7.11 6.52 -10.66
CA ALA A 62 -7.74 7.11 -11.84
C ALA A 62 -8.75 8.19 -11.48
N GLN A 63 -9.55 7.98 -10.44
CA GLN A 63 -10.52 8.97 -9.96
C GLN A 63 -9.82 10.18 -9.31
N ALA A 64 -8.76 9.96 -8.54
CA ALA A 64 -7.97 11.03 -7.91
C ALA A 64 -7.29 11.94 -8.94
N GLY A 65 -6.97 11.42 -10.13
CA GLY A 65 -6.36 12.21 -11.19
C GLY A 65 -7.32 13.15 -11.93
N LYS A 66 -8.63 12.88 -11.93
CA LYS A 66 -9.63 13.65 -12.70
C LYS A 66 -9.76 15.12 -12.28
N PRO A 67 -9.87 15.46 -10.98
CA PRO A 67 -10.02 16.86 -10.55
C PRO A 67 -8.82 17.73 -10.91
N VAL A 68 -7.65 17.12 -11.12
CA VAL A 68 -6.38 17.82 -11.37
C VAL A 68 -6.07 17.88 -12.88
N GLY A 69 -6.96 17.37 -13.75
CA GLY A 69 -6.82 17.44 -15.21
C GLY A 69 -5.57 16.72 -15.74
N LEU A 70 -5.11 15.69 -15.05
CA LEU A 70 -3.83 15.06 -15.36
C LEU A 70 -3.91 14.22 -16.63
N THR A 71 -3.12 14.60 -17.63
CA THR A 71 -2.89 13.81 -18.84
C THR A 71 -1.56 13.07 -18.71
N CYS A 72 -1.60 11.76 -18.43
CA CYS A 72 -0.37 10.99 -18.29
C CYS A 72 0.22 10.67 -19.68
N ARG A 73 1.22 11.46 -20.12
CA ARG A 73 1.97 11.23 -21.37
C ARG A 73 3.23 10.38 -21.17
N PHE A 74 3.80 10.39 -19.97
CA PHE A 74 5.03 9.69 -19.62
C PHE A 74 4.91 9.12 -18.21
N GLY A 75 5.25 7.85 -18.04
CA GLY A 75 5.35 7.19 -16.75
C GLY A 75 6.81 6.96 -16.35
N HIS A 76 7.14 7.19 -15.09
CA HIS A 76 8.44 6.80 -14.53
C HIS A 76 8.28 5.44 -13.87
N LEU A 77 9.04 4.42 -14.29
CA LEU A 77 9.05 3.14 -13.59
C LEU A 77 9.95 3.28 -12.35
N ASP A 78 9.36 3.24 -11.17
CA ASP A 78 10.09 3.24 -9.91
C ASP A 78 9.91 1.91 -9.18
N ALA A 79 11.00 1.42 -8.58
CA ALA A 79 11.03 0.15 -7.87
C ALA A 79 11.43 0.38 -6.41
N THR A 80 10.52 0.09 -5.48
CA THR A 80 10.77 0.18 -4.04
C THR A 80 10.83 -1.23 -3.44
N GLY A 81 11.95 -1.55 -2.79
CA GLY A 81 12.13 -2.80 -2.07
C GLY A 81 11.68 -2.69 -0.61
N PHE A 82 10.82 -3.62 -0.17
CA PHE A 82 10.39 -3.78 1.21
C PHE A 82 11.16 -4.92 1.87
N HIS A 83 11.59 -4.70 3.11
CA HIS A 83 12.17 -5.73 3.96
C HIS A 83 11.08 -6.26 4.88
N LEU A 84 10.98 -7.58 4.98
CA LEU A 84 9.94 -8.27 5.74
C LEU A 84 10.56 -9.15 6.81
N ASP A 85 10.08 -9.00 8.04
CA ASP A 85 10.41 -9.86 9.17
C ASP A 85 9.30 -10.91 9.35
N GLY A 86 9.69 -12.16 9.66
CA GLY A 86 8.75 -13.26 9.90
C GLY A 86 9.07 -14.56 9.17
N LYS A 87 8.29 -15.61 9.48
CA LYS A 87 8.34 -16.90 8.78
C LYS A 87 7.36 -16.85 7.61
N TYR A 88 7.89 -16.88 6.38
CA TYR A 88 7.10 -16.88 5.16
C TYR A 88 7.27 -18.20 4.40
N ASN A 89 6.37 -18.43 3.46
CA ASN A 89 6.22 -19.56 2.54
C ASN A 89 7.35 -19.66 1.48
N ASN A 90 8.59 -19.40 1.89
CA ASN A 90 9.77 -19.40 1.02
C ASN A 90 10.23 -20.77 0.53
N LYS A 91 9.62 -21.87 1.02
CA LYS A 91 9.95 -23.25 0.65
C LYS A 91 8.97 -23.88 -0.35
N GLU A 92 7.81 -23.27 -0.57
CA GLU A 92 6.75 -23.79 -1.43
C GLU A 92 6.69 -22.98 -2.73
N LEU A 93 6.29 -23.65 -3.82
CA LEU A 93 6.00 -22.96 -5.07
C LEU A 93 4.77 -22.06 -4.86
N PRO A 94 4.80 -20.80 -5.32
CA PRO A 94 3.69 -19.90 -5.13
C PRO A 94 2.47 -20.38 -5.93
N GLU A 95 1.31 -20.27 -5.32
CA GLU A 95 0.04 -20.35 -6.04
C GLU A 95 -0.05 -19.24 -7.12
N GLU A 96 -0.88 -19.45 -8.14
CA GLU A 96 -1.03 -18.47 -9.22
C GLU A 96 -1.43 -17.10 -8.64
N ARG A 97 -0.65 -16.06 -8.98
CA ARG A 97 -0.83 -14.65 -8.53
C ARG A 97 -0.56 -14.40 -7.04
N VAL A 98 0.02 -15.36 -6.32
CA VAL A 98 0.55 -15.13 -4.98
C VAL A 98 2.02 -14.74 -5.09
N VAL A 99 2.39 -13.63 -4.45
CA VAL A 99 3.78 -13.17 -4.41
C VAL A 99 4.57 -14.14 -3.52
N GLN A 100 5.58 -14.81 -4.11
CA GLN A 100 6.51 -15.60 -3.33
C GLN A 100 7.49 -14.66 -2.62
N ILE A 101 7.50 -14.71 -1.30
CA ILE A 101 8.43 -13.93 -0.49
C ILE A 101 9.76 -14.69 -0.43
N THR A 102 10.81 -14.09 -0.98
CA THR A 102 12.14 -14.69 -1.09
C THR A 102 13.20 -13.83 -0.39
N LYS A 103 14.37 -14.41 -0.09
CA LYS A 103 15.52 -13.64 0.38
C LYS A 103 16.01 -12.74 -0.75
N GLY A 104 16.12 -11.46 -0.48
CA GLY A 104 16.57 -10.49 -1.48
C GLY A 104 18.01 -10.05 -1.29
N TYR A 105 18.50 -9.25 -2.24
CA TYR A 105 19.85 -8.70 -2.21
C TYR A 105 19.86 -7.39 -1.41
N SER A 106 20.48 -7.41 -0.23
CA SER A 106 20.63 -6.22 0.60
C SER A 106 21.87 -5.41 0.20
N ARG A 107 21.68 -4.16 -0.22
CA ARG A 107 22.78 -3.18 -0.42
C ARG A 107 23.55 -2.87 0.88
N ALA A 108 22.91 -3.07 2.04
CA ALA A 108 23.53 -2.93 3.36
C ALA A 108 24.16 -4.23 3.89
N SER A 109 24.46 -5.21 3.01
CA SER A 109 25.08 -6.50 3.37
C SER A 109 24.34 -7.37 4.40
N HIS A 110 23.02 -7.30 4.48
CA HIS A 110 22.18 -8.18 5.29
C HIS A 110 21.32 -9.10 4.38
N PRO A 111 21.90 -10.15 3.77
CA PRO A 111 21.23 -11.01 2.79
C PRO A 111 20.13 -11.91 3.39
N ASP A 112 19.95 -11.88 4.71
CA ASP A 112 19.03 -12.77 5.41
C ASP A 112 17.58 -12.30 5.43
N PHE A 113 17.33 -11.04 5.06
CA PHE A 113 15.98 -10.50 5.07
C PHE A 113 15.18 -10.95 3.86
N ASN A 114 13.94 -11.34 4.14
CA ASN A 114 12.95 -11.54 3.10
C ASN A 114 12.62 -10.19 2.46
N GLN A 115 12.50 -10.15 1.14
CA GLN A 115 12.21 -8.93 0.41
C GLN A 115 11.06 -9.12 -0.58
N VAL A 116 10.31 -8.04 -0.79
CA VAL A 116 9.34 -7.91 -1.88
C VAL A 116 9.61 -6.58 -2.57
N VAL A 117 9.58 -6.58 -3.90
CA VAL A 117 9.75 -5.37 -4.70
C VAL A 117 8.40 -4.94 -5.24
N LEU A 118 8.02 -3.70 -4.94
CA LEU A 118 6.89 -3.03 -5.57
C LEU A 118 7.41 -2.19 -6.72
N GLN A 119 6.89 -2.44 -7.91
CA GLN A 119 7.09 -1.57 -9.06
C GLN A 119 5.84 -0.73 -9.27
N LEU A 120 6.01 0.59 -9.36
CA LEU A 120 4.95 1.54 -9.67
C LEU A 120 5.34 2.33 -10.91
N CYS A 121 4.33 2.74 -11.69
CA CYS A 121 4.51 3.67 -12.80
C CYS A 121 3.75 4.98 -12.54
N PRO A 122 4.30 5.88 -11.70
CA PRO A 122 3.73 7.20 -11.47
C PRO A 122 3.73 8.10 -12.73
N SER A 123 2.68 8.91 -12.84
CA SER A 123 2.65 10.04 -13.76
C SER A 123 3.70 11.08 -13.36
N ARG A 124 4.44 11.59 -14.35
CA ARG A 124 5.43 12.65 -14.11
C ARG A 124 4.82 13.93 -13.53
N GLN A 125 3.56 14.22 -13.88
CA GLN A 125 2.95 15.52 -13.60
C GLN A 125 2.42 15.65 -12.17
N ALA A 126 2.00 14.54 -11.53
CA ALA A 126 1.45 14.58 -10.17
C ALA A 126 1.95 13.48 -9.24
N GLY A 127 2.81 12.57 -9.71
CA GLY A 127 3.28 11.43 -8.92
C GLY A 127 2.19 10.41 -8.59
N ILE A 128 1.02 10.49 -9.24
CA ILE A 128 -0.07 9.52 -9.07
C ILE A 128 0.25 8.28 -9.90
N PRO A 129 0.28 7.07 -9.30
CA PRO A 129 0.47 5.80 -10.01
C PRO A 129 -0.77 5.43 -10.80
N PHE A 130 -0.62 5.12 -12.08
CA PHE A 130 -1.74 4.82 -12.98
C PHE A 130 -1.84 3.33 -13.36
N THR A 131 -0.98 2.49 -12.80
CA THR A 131 -0.90 1.06 -13.08
C THR A 131 -0.56 0.30 -11.81
#